data_AF-A0A447QMB6-F1
#
_entry.id   AF-A0A447QMB6-F1
#
_cell.length_a   1.000
_cell.length_b   1.000
_cell.length_c   1.000
_cell.angle_alpha   90.00
_cell.angle_beta   90.00
_cell.angle_gamma   90.00
#
_symmetry.space_group_name_H-M   'P 1'
#
loop_
_entity.id
_entity.type
_entity.pdbx_description
1 polymer ?
#
loop_
_entity_poly.entity_id
_entity_poly.type
_entity_poly.pdbx_seq_one_letter_code
_entity_poly.pdbx_strand_id
1 'polypeptide(L)'
;MPVIALQGMRGGIGTTSVTAALAWAFQQLGESVLAIDCSADNLLRLHFNTPFALARGWARAELDGGDWRQGAMRYSENLDFLPFGRLDAAERRNLRRPRGGKRSVSCRRPGAIAGSCWTCRRATMGRRDRRLTPPTGRWCC
;
A
#
# COMPACT_ATOMS: atom_id res chain seq x y z
N MET A 1 4.78 -11.72 6.16
CA MET A 1 4.96 -11.19 4.80
C MET A 1 5.94 -10.03 4.87
N PRO A 2 7.16 -10.19 4.34
CA PRO A 2 8.11 -9.08 4.24
C PRO A 2 7.62 -8.04 3.22
N VAL A 3 7.94 -6.77 3.45
CA VAL A 3 7.66 -5.67 2.52
C VAL A 3 9.00 -5.08 2.09
N ILE A 4 9.24 -5.07 0.78
CA ILE A 4 10.45 -4.52 0.19
C ILE A 4 10.03 -3.31 -0.66
N ALA A 5 10.50 -2.12 -0.27
CA ALA A 5 10.28 -0.90 -1.02
C ALA A 5 11.53 -0.55 -1.82
N LEU A 6 11.39 -0.42 -3.13
CA LEU A 6 12.46 -0.02 -4.04
C LEU A 6 12.19 1.40 -4.53
N GLN A 7 13.11 2.32 -4.26
CA GLN A 7 13.01 3.71 -4.68
C GLN A 7 14.28 4.13 -5.40
N GLY A 8 14.11 4.69 -6.59
CA GLY A 8 15.21 5.26 -7.35
C GLY A 8 15.45 6.73 -7.04
N MET A 9 16.71 7.16 -7.08
CA MET A 9 17.07 8.57 -6.90
C MET A 9 16.65 9.44 -8.08
N ARG A 10 16.56 8.85 -9.28
CA ARG A 10 16.23 9.51 -10.54
C ARG A 10 15.37 8.59 -11.40
N GLY A 11 14.67 9.17 -12.37
CA GLY A 11 14.02 8.41 -13.43
C GLY A 11 15.05 7.64 -14.27
N GLY A 12 14.68 6.46 -14.76
CA GLY A 12 15.51 5.69 -15.69
C GLY A 12 16.63 4.85 -15.07
N ILE A 13 16.77 4.81 -13.73
CA ILE A 13 17.80 3.95 -13.09
C ILE A 13 17.42 2.45 -13.04
N GLY A 14 16.29 2.07 -13.63
CA GLY A 14 15.83 0.68 -13.67
C GLY A 14 15.14 0.17 -12.41
N THR A 15 14.69 1.04 -11.48
CA THR A 15 13.97 0.61 -10.26
C THR A 15 12.79 -0.31 -10.59
N THR A 16 11.96 0.08 -11.56
CA THR A 16 10.82 -0.73 -12.02
C THR A 16 11.25 -2.09 -12.58
N SER A 17 12.34 -2.13 -13.36
CA SER A 17 12.89 -3.37 -13.92
C SER A 17 13.39 -4.29 -12.81
N VAL A 18 14.08 -3.75 -11.81
CA VAL A 18 14.54 -4.51 -10.65
C VAL A 18 13.36 -5.03 -9.84
N THR A 19 12.32 -4.23 -9.63
CA THR A 19 11.08 -4.68 -8.97
C THR A 19 10.44 -5.87 -9.69
N ALA A 20 10.32 -5.79 -11.02
CA ALA A 20 9.78 -6.88 -11.81
C ALA A 20 10.65 -8.14 -11.74
N ALA A 21 11.97 -7.99 -11.90
CA ALA A 21 12.92 -9.10 -11.82
C ALA A 21 12.90 -9.78 -10.44
N LEU A 22 12.82 -9.00 -9.37
CA LEU A 22 12.73 -9.51 -8.00
C LEU A 22 11.42 -10.30 -7.79
N ALA A 23 10.30 -9.79 -8.30
CA ALA A 23 9.03 -10.47 -8.19
C ALA A 23 9.03 -11.84 -8.89
N TRP A 24 9.63 -11.91 -10.09
CA TRP A 24 9.84 -13.16 -10.81
C TRP A 24 10.82 -14.11 -10.10
N ALA A 25 11.90 -13.58 -9.52
CA ALA A 25 12.86 -14.40 -8.78
C ALA A 25 12.19 -15.07 -7.58
N PHE A 26 11.41 -14.33 -6.79
CA PHE A 26 10.66 -14.88 -5.67
C PHE A 26 9.59 -15.88 -6.10
N GLN A 27 8.88 -15.62 -7.20
CA GLN A 27 7.93 -16.58 -7.75
C GLN A 27 8.62 -17.91 -8.11
N GLN A 28 9.81 -17.86 -8.72
CA GLN A 28 10.59 -19.06 -9.04
C GLN A 28 11.10 -19.80 -7.80
N LEU A 29 11.28 -19.11 -6.68
CA LEU A 29 11.60 -19.70 -5.37
C LEU A 29 10.37 -20.31 -4.69
N GLY A 30 9.18 -20.24 -5.30
CA GLY A 30 7.93 -20.76 -4.75
C GLY A 30 7.21 -19.82 -3.78
N GLU A 31 7.69 -18.59 -3.63
CA GLU A 31 7.10 -17.61 -2.72
C GLU A 31 5.86 -16.93 -3.31
N SER A 32 4.93 -16.54 -2.45
CA SER A 32 3.77 -15.73 -2.83
C SER A 32 4.13 -14.24 -2.81
N VAL A 33 4.04 -13.61 -3.99
CA VAL A 33 4.52 -12.26 -4.24
C VAL A 33 3.41 -11.38 -4.78
N LEU A 34 3.34 -10.16 -4.23
CA LEU A 34 2.55 -9.07 -4.78
C LEU A 34 3.49 -7.92 -5.19
N ALA A 35 3.62 -7.69 -6.50
CA ALA A 35 4.36 -6.55 -7.03
C ALA A 35 3.43 -5.33 -7.14
N ILE A 36 3.82 -4.18 -6.60
CA ILE A 36 2.99 -2.96 -6.59
C ILE A 36 3.73 -1.83 -7.33
N ASP A 37 3.05 -1.17 -8.26
CA ASP A 37 3.57 0.03 -8.92
C ASP A 37 3.17 1.29 -8.16
N CYS A 38 4.15 2.01 -7.64
CA CYS A 38 3.96 3.27 -6.92
C CYS A 38 4.25 4.51 -7.78
N SER A 39 4.57 4.34 -9.07
CA SER A 39 4.83 5.44 -10.00
C SER A 39 3.61 5.78 -10.86
N ALA A 40 3.35 7.08 -11.04
CA ALA A 40 2.30 7.56 -11.94
C ALA A 40 2.60 7.29 -13.43
N ASP A 41 3.83 6.94 -13.78
CA ASP A 41 4.19 6.50 -15.13
C ASP A 41 3.62 5.11 -15.44
N ASN A 42 3.30 4.34 -14.39
CA ASN A 42 2.66 3.04 -14.47
C ASN A 42 3.42 2.09 -15.41
N LEU A 43 4.76 2.05 -15.32
CA LEU A 43 5.60 1.29 -16.24
C LEU A 43 5.73 -0.19 -15.85
N LEU A 44 5.44 -0.55 -14.60
CA LEU A 44 5.59 -1.94 -14.13
C LEU A 44 4.69 -2.89 -14.93
N ARG A 45 3.54 -2.39 -15.40
CA ARG A 45 2.60 -3.14 -16.25
C ARG A 45 3.21 -3.71 -17.53
N LEU A 46 4.25 -3.06 -18.07
CA LEU A 46 4.93 -3.50 -19.28
C LEU A 46 5.71 -4.81 -19.04
N HIS A 47 6.27 -4.98 -17.84
CA HIS A 47 6.95 -6.21 -17.45
C HIS A 47 5.98 -7.38 -17.21
N PHE A 48 4.69 -7.09 -17.06
CA PHE A 48 3.61 -8.07 -16.89
C PHE A 48 2.70 -8.13 -18.13
N ASN A 49 3.22 -7.74 -19.31
CA ASN A 49 2.55 -7.81 -20.60
C ASN A 49 1.09 -7.26 -20.63
N THR A 50 0.81 -6.26 -19.79
CA THR A 50 -0.52 -5.68 -19.64
C THR A 50 -0.73 -4.58 -20.69
N PRO A 51 -1.87 -4.56 -21.43
CA PRO A 51 -2.13 -3.54 -22.44
C PRO A 51 -2.13 -2.11 -21.88
N PHE A 52 -1.58 -1.15 -22.64
CA PHE A 52 -1.56 0.26 -22.24
C PHE A 52 -2.96 0.89 -22.11
N ALA A 53 -3.93 0.35 -22.87
CA ALA A 53 -5.33 0.77 -22.84
C ALA A 53 -6.03 0.42 -21.52
N LEU A 54 -5.52 -0.56 -20.76
CA LEU A 54 -6.10 -0.97 -19.50
C LEU A 54 -5.87 0.12 -18.44
N ALA A 55 -6.94 0.78 -18.02
CA ALA A 55 -6.89 1.83 -17.01
C ALA A 55 -6.81 1.32 -15.57
N ARG A 56 -6.97 0.01 -15.38
CA ARG A 56 -7.01 -0.66 -14.07
C ARG A 56 -5.73 -0.38 -13.27
N GLY A 57 -5.91 -0.14 -11.98
CA GLY A 57 -4.84 0.01 -11.00
C GLY A 57 -5.37 0.56 -9.68
N TRP A 58 -4.54 0.51 -8.65
CA TRP A 58 -4.95 0.90 -7.29
C TRP A 58 -5.37 2.37 -7.22
N ALA A 59 -4.65 3.27 -7.91
CA ALA A 59 -4.94 4.69 -7.88
C ALA A 59 -6.23 5.02 -8.62
N ARG A 60 -6.54 4.27 -9.69
CA ARG A 60 -7.81 4.38 -10.41
C ARG A 60 -8.97 3.91 -9.54
N ALA A 61 -8.87 2.72 -8.96
CA ALA A 61 -9.90 2.18 -8.07
C ALA A 61 -10.18 3.10 -6.87
N GLU A 62 -9.12 3.62 -6.25
CA GLU A 62 -9.22 4.58 -5.15
C GLU A 62 -9.89 5.89 -5.61
N LEU A 63 -9.59 6.38 -6.82
CA LEU A 63 -10.22 7.57 -7.39
C LEU A 63 -11.71 7.37 -7.63
N ASP A 64 -12.09 6.21 -8.16
CA ASP A 64 -13.48 5.83 -8.43
C ASP A 64 -14.26 5.50 -7.13
N GLY A 65 -13.60 5.57 -5.95
CA GLY A 65 -14.21 5.33 -4.64
C GLY A 65 -14.36 3.84 -4.26
N GLY A 66 -13.75 2.94 -5.03
CA GLY A 66 -13.72 1.51 -4.77
C GLY A 66 -12.58 1.07 -3.83
N ASP A 67 -12.47 -0.23 -3.59
CA ASP A 67 -11.33 -0.81 -2.88
C ASP A 67 -10.12 -0.89 -3.82
N TRP A 68 -9.00 -0.29 -3.44
CA TRP A 68 -7.74 -0.31 -4.18
C TRP A 68 -7.28 -1.74 -4.55
N ARG A 69 -7.63 -2.74 -3.74
CA ARG A 69 -7.32 -4.16 -4.00
C ARG A 69 -7.96 -4.69 -5.27
N GLN A 70 -9.07 -4.11 -5.71
CA GLN A 70 -9.72 -4.49 -6.98
C GLN A 70 -8.84 -4.16 -8.19
N GLY A 71 -7.81 -3.32 -8.03
CA GLY A 71 -6.80 -3.07 -9.04
C GLY A 71 -5.84 -4.24 -9.29
N ALA A 72 -5.76 -5.22 -8.37
CA ALA A 72 -4.79 -6.30 -8.45
C ALA A 72 -5.16 -7.31 -9.55
N MET A 73 -4.14 -7.89 -10.17
CA MET A 73 -4.26 -8.86 -11.24
C MET A 73 -3.31 -10.02 -10.97
N ARG A 74 -3.82 -11.24 -11.12
CA ARG A 74 -2.98 -12.43 -11.05
C ARG A 74 -2.28 -12.63 -12.39
N TYR A 75 -0.96 -12.78 -12.34
CA TYR A 75 -0.15 -13.01 -13.54
C TYR A 75 0.18 -14.50 -13.70
N SER A 76 0.64 -15.15 -12.63
CA SER A 76 0.88 -16.59 -12.59
C SER A 76 0.54 -17.17 -11.22
N GLU A 77 0.79 -18.46 -11.03
CA GLU A 77 0.69 -19.05 -9.69
C GLU A 77 1.70 -18.40 -8.75
N ASN A 78 1.18 -17.85 -7.65
CA ASN A 78 1.92 -17.14 -6.60
C ASN A 78 2.52 -15.77 -6.99
N LEU A 79 2.15 -15.21 -8.15
CA LEU A 79 2.58 -13.87 -8.55
C LEU A 79 1.39 -13.01 -8.97
N ASP A 80 1.08 -12.06 -8.11
CA ASP A 80 0.09 -11.02 -8.33
C ASP A 80 0.80 -9.68 -8.60
N PHE A 81 0.17 -8.84 -9.42
CA PHE A 81 0.66 -7.52 -9.78
C PHE A 81 -0.44 -6.48 -9.63
N LEU A 82 -0.09 -5.33 -9.06
CA LEU A 82 -0.96 -4.19 -8.81
C LEU A 82 -0.41 -2.93 -9.52
N PRO A 83 -0.94 -2.58 -10.70
CA PRO A 83 -0.54 -1.36 -11.41
C PRO A 83 -1.03 -0.10 -10.69
N PHE A 84 -0.39 1.04 -10.98
CA PHE A 84 -0.85 2.35 -10.52
C PHE A 84 -2.21 2.69 -11.13
N GLY A 85 -2.37 2.40 -12.42
CA GLY A 85 -3.58 2.70 -13.19
C GLY A 85 -3.43 3.95 -14.06
N ARG A 86 -4.36 4.13 -14.98
CA ARG A 86 -4.32 5.31 -15.88
C ARG A 86 -5.18 6.41 -15.28
N LEU A 87 -4.52 7.50 -14.89
CA LEU A 87 -5.14 8.73 -14.42
C LEU A 87 -4.71 9.89 -15.31
N ASP A 88 -5.64 10.78 -15.62
CA ASP A 88 -5.34 12.05 -16.28
C ASP A 88 -4.63 13.04 -15.33
N ALA A 89 -4.18 14.18 -15.84
CA ALA A 89 -3.42 15.15 -15.06
C ALA A 89 -4.26 15.81 -13.93
N ALA A 90 -5.58 15.97 -14.11
CA ALA A 90 -6.47 16.54 -13.11
C ALA A 90 -6.78 15.52 -12.00
N GLU A 91 -7.06 14.29 -12.39
CA GLU A 91 -7.26 13.12 -11.52
C GLU A 91 -6.03 12.87 -10.64
N ARG A 92 -4.81 12.94 -11.20
CA ARG A 92 -3.55 12.83 -10.44
C ARG A 92 -3.41 13.91 -9.36
N ARG A 93 -3.86 15.14 -9.63
CA ARG A 93 -3.86 16.22 -8.62
C ARG A 93 -4.87 15.92 -7.51
N ASN A 94 -6.02 15.38 -7.87
CA ASN A 94 -7.07 15.02 -6.90
C ASN A 94 -6.65 13.86 -5.99
N LEU A 95 -5.91 12.88 -6.51
CA LEU A 95 -5.35 11.78 -5.72
C LEU A 95 -4.35 12.27 -4.64
N ARG A 96 -3.55 13.30 -4.96
CA ARG A 96 -2.56 13.88 -4.03
C ARG A 96 -3.18 14.76 -2.96
N ARG A 97 -4.38 15.29 -3.20
CA ARG A 97 -5.08 16.06 -2.17
C ARG A 97 -5.53 15.09 -1.09
N PRO A 98 -5.14 15.28 0.18
CA PRO A 98 -5.75 14.54 1.26
C PRO A 98 -7.25 14.80 1.17
N ARG A 99 -8.03 13.76 0.84
CA ARG A 99 -9.48 13.88 0.83
C ARG A 99 -9.88 14.29 2.24
N GLY A 100 -10.54 15.44 2.35
CA GLY A 100 -11.03 16.02 3.60
C GLY A 100 -12.12 15.19 4.29
N GLY A 101 -11.98 13.87 4.32
CA GLY A 101 -12.68 13.02 5.26
C GLY A 101 -12.05 13.29 6.63
N LYS A 102 -12.84 13.85 7.54
CA LYS A 102 -12.51 13.98 8.95
C LYS A 102 -12.18 12.61 9.55
N ARG A 103 -10.96 12.14 9.37
CA ARG A 103 -10.25 11.33 10.37
C ARG A 103 -9.28 12.28 11.04
N SER A 104 -9.84 13.21 11.81
CA SER A 104 -9.05 13.98 12.76
C SER A 104 -8.48 12.99 13.76
N VAL A 105 -7.27 12.51 13.51
CA VAL A 105 -6.38 12.19 14.62
C VAL A 105 -5.99 13.55 15.17
N SER A 106 -6.80 14.06 16.11
CA SER A 106 -6.39 15.25 16.85
C SER A 106 -5.21 14.87 17.71
N CYS A 107 -4.00 15.09 17.21
CA CYS A 107 -2.82 15.17 18.06
C CYS A 107 -2.93 16.49 18.83
N ARG A 108 -3.66 16.50 19.95
CA ARG A 108 -3.41 17.50 20.98
C ARG A 108 -1.99 17.27 21.45
N ARG A 109 -1.12 18.26 21.26
CA ARG A 109 0.16 18.34 21.98
C ARG A 109 -0.14 18.20 23.47
N PRO A 110 0.36 17.18 24.18
CA PRO A 110 0.49 17.32 25.62
C PRO A 110 1.56 18.39 25.83
N GLY A 111 1.20 19.41 26.62
CA GLY A 111 2.20 20.31 27.18
C GLY A 111 3.31 19.49 27.82
N ALA A 112 4.54 19.93 27.63
CA ALA A 112 5.70 19.37 28.29
C ALA A 112 5.41 19.26 29.80
N ILE A 113 5.72 18.09 30.37
CA ILE A 113 6.51 17.87 31.58
C ILE A 113 6.15 16.50 32.16
N ALA A 114 7.18 15.65 32.21
CA ALA A 114 7.40 14.48 33.06
C ALA A 114 6.36 13.34 33.09
N GLY A 115 6.83 12.17 32.65
CA GLY A 115 6.43 10.90 33.26
C GLY A 115 5.32 10.13 32.56
N SER A 116 5.74 9.10 31.83
CA SER A 116 5.08 7.79 31.69
C SER A 116 3.80 7.64 30.85
N CYS A 117 3.86 6.62 29.98
CA CYS A 117 2.76 5.80 29.48
C CYS A 117 1.84 6.38 28.39
N TRP A 118 2.26 6.19 27.13
CA TRP A 118 1.32 6.18 26.00
C TRP A 118 0.39 4.96 26.12
N THR A 119 -0.79 5.16 26.70
CA THR A 119 -1.89 4.20 26.57
C THR A 119 -2.68 4.51 25.30
N CYS A 120 -2.45 3.73 24.25
CA CYS A 120 -3.32 3.73 23.08
C CYS A 120 -4.65 3.10 23.50
N ARG A 121 -5.62 3.93 23.89
CA ARG A 121 -6.97 3.48 24.24
C ARG A 121 -7.69 3.10 22.94
N ARG A 122 -7.67 1.81 22.61
CA ARG A 122 -8.45 1.24 21.51
C ARG A 122 -9.94 1.49 21.83
N ALA A 123 -10.64 2.25 21.00
CA ALA A 123 -12.09 2.40 21.10
C ALA A 123 -12.73 1.07 20.70
N THR A 124 -13.04 0.21 21.68
CA THR A 124 -13.86 -0.98 21.49
C THR A 124 -15.32 -0.61 21.69
N MET A 125 -16.13 -0.79 20.66
CA MET A 125 -17.59 -0.67 20.70
C MET A 125 -18.19 -2.07 20.94
N GLY A 126 -18.87 -2.24 22.09
CA GLY A 126 -19.83 -3.29 22.58
C GLY A 126 -19.78 -4.74 22.06
N ARG A 127 -20.06 -5.81 22.81
CA ARG A 127 -20.44 -6.07 24.22
C ARG A 127 -20.46 -7.61 24.39
N ARG A 128 -20.08 -8.09 25.58
CA ARG A 128 -20.32 -9.41 26.22
C ARG A 128 -19.27 -10.52 26.10
N ASP A 129 -19.00 -11.05 27.30
CA ASP A 129 -18.39 -12.32 27.72
C ASP A 129 -16.86 -12.54 27.74
N ARG A 130 -16.35 -12.37 28.98
CA ARG A 130 -15.55 -13.31 29.79
C ARG A 130 -14.26 -13.92 29.21
N ARG A 131 -13.18 -13.52 29.89
CA ARG A 131 -12.05 -14.35 30.37
C ARG A 131 -11.09 -14.94 29.31
N LEU A 132 -9.89 -14.34 29.22
CA LEU A 132 -8.59 -14.90 29.65
C LEU A 132 -7.41 -14.26 28.88
N THR A 133 -6.52 -13.62 29.64
CA THR A 133 -5.05 -13.43 29.50
C THR A 133 -4.42 -13.01 28.15
N PRO A 134 -3.50 -12.02 28.15
CA PRO A 134 -2.67 -11.67 26.97
C PRO A 134 -1.43 -12.57 26.89
N PRO A 135 -0.68 -12.55 25.77
CA PRO A 135 0.64 -11.95 25.94
C PRO A 135 1.14 -11.12 24.73
N THR A 136 1.81 -10.03 25.12
CA THR A 136 3.11 -9.54 24.63
C THR A 136 3.39 -9.48 23.13
N GLY A 137 3.62 -8.26 22.63
CA GLY A 137 4.34 -8.04 21.39
C GLY A 137 4.35 -6.58 20.96
N ARG A 138 5.20 -5.76 21.60
CA ARG A 138 5.56 -4.42 21.10
C ARG A 138 6.35 -4.60 19.80
N TRP A 139 6.01 -3.82 18.79
CA TRP A 139 6.96 -3.42 17.75
C TRP A 139 7.00 -1.89 17.74
N CYS A 140 8.12 -1.34 18.19
CA CYS A 140 8.53 0.03 17.91
C CYS A 140 9.20 0.03 16.53
N CYS A 141 8.89 1.03 15.72
CA CYS A 141 9.70 1.41 14.55
C CYS A 141 11.08 1.89 14.98
#